data_AF-A0A3M1NGJ7-F1
#
_entry.id   AF-A0A3M1NGJ7-F1
#
_cell.length_a   1.000
_cell.length_b   1.000
_cell.length_c   1.000
_cell.angle_alpha   90.00
_cell.angle_beta   90.00
_cell.angle_gamma   90.00
#
_symmetry.space_group_name_H-M   'P 1'
#
loop_
_entity.id
_entity.type
_entity.pdbx_description
1 polymer ?
#
loop_
_entity_poly.entity_id
_entity_poly.type
_entity_poly.pdbx_seq_one_letter_code
_entity_poly.pdbx_strand_id
1 'polypeptide(L)'
;SERDIHRRAKKGIRLLLVRQGFLQVFTFLGGVVLARVLSPADFGVFGITTFLVGVLALFADFGMSPALIQRKRELSERDLQVGFTMQQALVLVVVVFVWLAAPWMAGFYPAHAMELEWLVRAMALNLYLGTWRSISAISLERELRYEKLAVIEVVESLSYQITAVVLAVMGFEVWSLVAAVLVRSLLGTVLIFRVAPWKVRLVYDPHTTLELLRFGIPFQVHRIVGNVRNWVTPTLVASLIGADAVGFLMWASSNGRKPRNIIQNVVRVSLPHFSRIQDRSEEVTQILRQYVL
;
A
#
# COMPACT_ATOMS: atom_id res chain seq x y z
N SER A 1 -20.55 1.69 -30.63
CA SER A 1 -21.85 1.20 -30.13
C SER A 1 -21.78 1.07 -28.61
N GLU A 2 -22.70 1.71 -27.88
CA GLU A 2 -22.80 1.65 -26.41
C GLU A 2 -22.83 0.20 -25.86
N ARG A 3 -23.43 -0.74 -26.61
CA ARG A 3 -23.45 -2.18 -26.25
C ARG A 3 -22.05 -2.78 -26.15
N ASP A 4 -21.11 -2.30 -26.95
CA ASP A 4 -19.75 -2.80 -27.00
C ASP A 4 -18.90 -2.27 -25.82
N ILE A 5 -19.20 -1.05 -25.35
CA ILE A 5 -18.62 -0.46 -24.13
C ILE A 5 -19.13 -1.23 -22.90
N HIS A 6 -20.43 -1.46 -22.82
CA HIS A 6 -21.05 -2.16 -21.70
C HIS A 6 -20.59 -3.64 -21.61
N ARG A 7 -20.38 -4.30 -22.76
CA ARG A 7 -19.79 -5.66 -22.83
C ARG A 7 -18.33 -5.68 -22.37
N ARG A 8 -17.52 -4.70 -22.77
CA ARG A 8 -16.12 -4.57 -22.32
C ARG A 8 -16.04 -4.27 -20.83
N ALA A 9 -16.90 -3.41 -20.30
CA ALA A 9 -17.00 -3.13 -18.86
C ALA A 9 -17.36 -4.40 -18.06
N LYS A 10 -18.41 -5.15 -18.46
CA LYS A 10 -18.80 -6.41 -17.82
C LYS A 10 -17.70 -7.47 -17.86
N LYS A 11 -16.99 -7.60 -18.99
CA LYS A 11 -15.85 -8.52 -19.12
C LYS A 11 -14.68 -8.10 -18.22
N GLY A 12 -14.39 -6.80 -18.12
CA GLY A 12 -13.38 -6.24 -17.23
C GLY A 12 -13.70 -6.49 -15.76
N ILE A 13 -14.94 -6.22 -15.33
CA ILE A 13 -15.42 -6.49 -13.96
C ILE A 13 -15.30 -7.97 -13.63
N ARG A 14 -15.75 -8.86 -14.52
CA ARG A 14 -15.67 -10.31 -14.30
C ARG A 14 -14.21 -10.79 -14.15
N LEU A 15 -13.32 -10.29 -15.00
CA LEU A 15 -11.90 -10.64 -14.93
C LEU A 15 -11.27 -10.15 -13.62
N LEU A 16 -11.60 -8.95 -13.16
CA LEU A 16 -11.12 -8.40 -11.89
C LEU A 16 -11.63 -9.20 -10.70
N LEU A 17 -12.90 -9.61 -10.71
CA LEU A 17 -13.47 -10.45 -9.65
C LEU A 17 -12.84 -11.84 -9.61
N VAL A 18 -12.62 -12.48 -10.76
CA VAL A 18 -11.94 -13.79 -10.83
C VAL A 18 -10.49 -13.67 -10.34
N ARG A 19 -9.75 -12.64 -10.77
CA ARG A 19 -8.41 -12.33 -10.27
C ARG A 19 -8.41 -12.18 -8.75
N GLN A 20 -9.33 -11.38 -8.21
CA GLN A 20 -9.43 -11.13 -6.78
C GLN A 20 -9.74 -12.42 -6.01
N GLY A 21 -10.68 -13.23 -6.49
CA GLY A 21 -11.03 -14.51 -5.90
C GLY A 21 -9.85 -15.48 -5.88
N PHE A 22 -9.12 -15.60 -7.00
CA PHE A 22 -7.93 -16.43 -7.10
C PHE A 22 -6.86 -16.00 -6.09
N LEU A 23 -6.53 -14.71 -6.03
CA LEU A 23 -5.58 -14.18 -5.05
C LEU A 23 -6.03 -14.47 -3.62
N GLN A 24 -7.33 -14.33 -3.32
CA GLN A 24 -7.85 -14.56 -1.98
C GLN A 24 -7.76 -16.02 -1.56
N VAL A 25 -8.05 -16.96 -2.47
CA VAL A 25 -7.85 -18.40 -2.24
C VAL A 25 -6.37 -18.70 -2.03
N PHE A 26 -5.49 -18.14 -2.85
CA PHE A 26 -4.05 -18.37 -2.74
C PHE A 26 -3.48 -17.85 -1.41
N THR A 27 -3.84 -16.64 -1.01
CA THR A 27 -3.47 -16.06 0.28
C THR A 27 -4.05 -16.87 1.45
N PHE A 28 -5.29 -17.34 1.33
CA PHE A 28 -5.90 -18.19 2.37
C PHE A 28 -5.15 -19.50 2.54
N LEU A 29 -4.91 -20.24 1.44
CA LEU A 29 -4.20 -21.52 1.48
C LEU A 29 -2.78 -21.35 2.02
N GLY A 30 -2.06 -20.33 1.54
CA GLY A 30 -0.73 -20.03 2.03
C GLY A 30 -0.73 -19.61 3.50
N GLY A 31 -1.73 -18.87 3.96
CA GLY A 31 -1.95 -18.56 5.37
C GLY A 31 -2.19 -19.82 6.24
N VAL A 32 -2.94 -20.80 5.74
CA VAL A 32 -3.13 -22.10 6.42
C VAL A 32 -1.81 -22.86 6.55
N VAL A 33 -0.98 -22.87 5.50
CA VAL A 33 0.34 -23.50 5.56
C VAL A 33 1.25 -22.77 6.56
N LEU A 34 1.34 -21.45 6.46
CA LEU A 34 2.14 -20.63 7.39
C LEU A 34 1.69 -20.81 8.84
N ALA A 35 0.38 -20.88 9.10
CA ALA A 35 -0.16 -21.09 10.44
C ALA A 35 0.13 -22.49 11.02
N ARG A 36 0.48 -23.47 10.18
CA ARG A 36 0.93 -24.80 10.63
C ARG A 36 2.43 -24.88 10.87
N VAL A 37 3.20 -24.06 10.15
CA VAL A 37 4.67 -24.11 10.17
C VAL A 37 5.25 -23.10 11.15
N LEU A 38 4.71 -21.89 11.18
CA LEU A 38 5.17 -20.80 12.05
C LEU A 38 4.45 -20.84 13.40
N SER A 39 5.18 -20.48 14.44
CA SER A 39 4.64 -20.35 15.78
C SER A 39 3.81 -19.07 15.94
N PRO A 40 2.90 -18.99 16.93
CA PRO A 40 2.23 -17.74 17.28
C PRO A 40 3.22 -16.61 17.63
N ALA A 41 4.39 -16.95 18.18
CA ALA A 41 5.44 -15.98 18.50
C ALA A 41 6.00 -15.32 17.23
N ASP A 42 6.25 -16.09 16.17
CA ASP A 42 6.73 -15.57 14.87
C ASP A 42 5.76 -14.53 14.30
N PHE A 43 4.46 -14.83 14.33
CA PHE A 43 3.43 -13.88 13.89
C PHE A 43 3.37 -12.65 14.80
N GLY A 44 3.56 -12.81 16.11
CA GLY A 44 3.64 -11.72 17.06
C GLY A 44 4.81 -10.78 16.78
N VAL A 45 6.02 -11.33 16.63
CA VAL A 45 7.24 -10.59 16.32
C VAL A 45 7.10 -9.87 14.98
N PHE A 46 6.66 -10.58 13.92
CA PHE A 46 6.42 -9.97 12.61
C PHE A 46 5.37 -8.84 12.67
N GLY A 47 4.31 -9.03 13.45
CA GLY A 47 3.27 -8.03 13.68
C GLY A 47 3.83 -6.77 14.33
N ILE A 48 4.66 -6.92 15.37
CA ILE A 48 5.35 -5.82 16.05
C ILE A 48 6.29 -5.11 15.09
N THR A 49 7.13 -5.84 14.36
CA THR A 49 8.05 -5.26 13.36
C THR A 49 7.29 -4.44 12.33
N THR A 50 6.20 -5.00 11.78
CA THR A 50 5.36 -4.36 10.76
C THR A 50 4.70 -3.10 11.30
N PHE A 51 4.21 -3.14 12.56
CA PHE A 51 3.64 -1.98 13.21
C PHE A 51 4.67 -0.85 13.35
N LEU A 52 5.83 -1.16 13.93
CA LEU A 52 6.91 -0.20 14.16
C LEU A 52 7.36 0.49 12.87
N VAL A 53 7.63 -0.30 11.81
CA VAL A 53 8.03 0.24 10.50
C VAL A 53 6.87 0.95 9.80
N GLY A 54 5.63 0.47 9.97
CA GLY A 54 4.43 1.06 9.38
C GLY A 54 4.12 2.46 9.89
N VAL A 55 4.37 2.73 11.18
CA VAL A 55 4.28 4.10 11.73
C VAL A 55 5.29 5.02 11.05
N LEU A 56 6.52 4.57 10.89
CA LEU A 56 7.60 5.35 10.28
C LEU A 56 7.39 5.54 8.77
N ALA A 57 6.72 4.59 8.10
CA ALA A 57 6.32 4.69 6.71
C ALA A 57 5.38 5.89 6.43
N LEU A 58 4.63 6.36 7.43
CA LEU A 58 3.78 7.55 7.29
C LEU A 58 4.61 8.79 6.91
N PHE A 59 5.89 8.83 7.31
CA PHE A 59 6.78 9.96 7.05
C PHE A 59 7.61 9.80 5.78
N ALA A 60 7.62 8.63 5.13
CA ALA A 60 8.53 8.35 4.01
C ALA A 60 8.13 9.03 2.68
N ASP A 61 6.86 9.40 2.48
CA ASP A 61 6.35 9.98 1.22
C ASP A 61 6.03 11.49 1.31
N PHE A 62 5.75 12.03 2.50
CA PHE A 62 5.42 13.44 2.76
C PHE A 62 4.38 14.10 1.84
N GLY A 63 3.45 13.30 1.31
CA GLY A 63 2.45 13.78 0.36
C GLY A 63 2.99 14.11 -1.03
N MET A 64 4.21 13.67 -1.38
CA MET A 64 4.80 13.90 -2.70
C MET A 64 4.07 13.14 -3.80
N SER A 65 3.73 11.87 -3.55
CA SER A 65 2.95 11.07 -4.52
C SER A 65 1.62 11.74 -4.89
N PRO A 66 0.74 12.11 -3.95
CA PRO A 66 -0.52 12.79 -4.27
C PRO A 66 -0.32 14.20 -4.82
N ALA A 67 0.72 14.94 -4.41
CA ALA A 67 1.04 16.24 -5.01
C ALA A 67 1.35 16.11 -6.51
N LEU A 68 2.15 15.10 -6.87
CA LEU A 68 2.47 14.80 -8.25
C LEU A 68 1.25 14.26 -9.00
N ILE A 69 0.41 13.41 -8.40
CA ILE A 69 -0.79 12.88 -9.06
C ILE A 69 -1.81 13.99 -9.36
N GLN A 70 -2.09 14.87 -8.39
CA GLN A 70 -3.14 15.90 -8.50
C GLN A 70 -2.71 17.16 -9.26
N ARG A 71 -1.44 17.25 -9.68
CA ARG A 71 -0.94 18.41 -10.40
C ARG A 71 -1.68 18.58 -11.73
N LYS A 72 -2.33 19.74 -11.91
CA LYS A 72 -3.21 20.00 -13.07
C LYS A 72 -2.45 20.06 -14.40
N ARG A 73 -1.26 20.65 -14.42
CA ARG A 73 -0.42 20.69 -15.62
C ARG A 73 0.24 19.34 -15.87
N GLU A 74 0.65 19.11 -17.11
CA GLU A 74 1.50 17.97 -17.46
C GLU A 74 2.81 18.01 -16.64
N LEU A 75 3.25 16.82 -16.23
CA LEU A 75 4.50 16.66 -15.49
C LEU A 75 5.65 16.63 -16.48
N SER A 76 6.59 17.55 -16.32
CA SER A 76 7.87 17.45 -17.01
C SER A 76 8.73 16.35 -16.39
N GLU A 77 9.70 15.82 -17.13
CA GLU A 77 10.70 14.90 -16.56
C GLU A 77 11.38 15.49 -15.32
N ARG A 78 11.61 16.81 -15.30
CA ARG A 78 12.21 17.52 -14.18
C ARG A 78 11.33 17.51 -12.93
N ASP A 79 10.01 17.59 -13.09
CA ASP A 79 9.07 17.51 -11.96
C ASP A 79 9.12 16.14 -11.27
N LEU A 80 9.18 15.08 -12.07
CA LEU A 80 9.32 13.71 -11.57
C LEU A 80 10.67 13.51 -10.86
N GLN A 81 11.75 14.04 -11.44
CA GLN A 81 13.10 13.96 -10.85
C GLN A 81 13.20 14.72 -9.53
N VAL A 82 12.59 15.91 -9.43
CA VAL A 82 12.54 16.68 -8.17
C VAL A 82 11.74 15.92 -7.13
N GLY A 83 10.54 15.45 -7.46
CA GLY A 83 9.72 14.67 -6.53
C GLY A 83 10.42 13.40 -6.05
N PHE A 84 11.09 12.67 -6.95
CA PHE A 84 11.92 11.52 -6.60
C PHE A 84 13.06 11.89 -5.66
N THR A 85 13.78 12.96 -5.96
CA THR A 85 14.92 13.43 -5.14
C THR A 85 14.47 13.75 -3.73
N MET A 86 13.31 14.41 -3.59
CA MET A 86 12.71 14.70 -2.29
C MET A 86 12.29 13.44 -1.54
N GLN A 87 11.63 12.49 -2.21
CA GLN A 87 11.25 11.21 -1.62
C GLN A 87 12.49 10.41 -1.19
N GLN A 88 13.55 10.37 -2.00
CA GLN A 88 14.80 9.70 -1.69
C GLN A 88 15.51 10.33 -0.49
N ALA A 89 15.61 11.66 -0.45
CA ALA A 89 16.21 12.37 0.69
C ALA A 89 15.45 12.08 1.98
N LEU A 90 14.12 12.15 1.94
CA LEU A 90 13.29 11.93 3.12
C LEU A 90 13.31 10.48 3.60
N VAL A 91 13.14 9.51 2.69
CA VAL A 91 13.16 8.10 3.08
C VAL A 91 14.53 7.71 3.62
N LEU A 92 15.62 8.30 3.12
CA LEU A 92 16.95 8.05 3.66
C LEU A 92 17.06 8.54 5.11
N VAL A 93 16.55 9.73 5.42
CA VAL A 93 16.47 10.24 6.80
C VAL A 93 15.64 9.30 7.67
N VAL A 94 14.48 8.86 7.20
CA VAL A 94 13.62 7.92 7.93
C VAL A 94 14.31 6.58 8.16
N VAL A 95 14.96 6.00 7.15
CA VAL A 95 15.66 4.72 7.25
C VAL A 95 16.85 4.80 8.21
N VAL A 96 17.66 5.86 8.13
CA VAL A 96 18.76 6.08 9.08
C VAL A 96 18.22 6.22 10.49
N PHE A 97 17.15 6.99 10.68
CA PHE A 97 16.48 7.10 11.97
C PHE A 97 15.99 5.74 12.49
N VAL A 98 15.31 4.95 11.66
CA VAL A 98 14.85 3.59 12.02
C VAL A 98 16.04 2.72 12.44
N TRP A 99 17.14 2.76 11.70
CA TRP A 99 18.32 1.94 11.97
C TRP A 99 18.99 2.27 13.30
N LEU A 100 19.08 3.56 13.63
CA LEU A 100 19.62 4.05 14.90
C LEU A 100 18.65 3.81 16.07
N ALA A 101 17.34 3.94 15.83
CA ALA A 101 16.31 3.73 16.85
C ALA A 101 15.97 2.25 17.09
N ALA A 102 16.31 1.35 16.15
CA ALA A 102 16.02 -0.09 16.23
C ALA A 102 16.39 -0.75 17.57
N PRO A 103 17.61 -0.58 18.15
CA PRO A 103 17.94 -1.18 19.44
C PRO A 103 17.06 -0.64 20.59
N TRP A 104 16.73 0.65 20.56
CA TRP A 104 15.84 1.25 21.56
C TRP A 104 14.40 0.72 21.42
N MET A 105 13.91 0.60 20.18
CA MET A 105 12.59 0.03 19.89
C MET A 105 12.51 -1.45 20.28
N ALA A 106 13.60 -2.19 20.08
CA ALA A 106 13.74 -3.58 20.49
C ALA A 106 13.75 -3.75 22.02
N GLY A 107 14.29 -2.78 22.76
CA GLY A 107 14.32 -2.79 24.23
C GLY A 107 12.94 -2.85 24.90
N PHE A 108 11.87 -2.44 24.20
CA PHE A 108 10.49 -2.60 24.69
C PHE A 108 10.01 -4.05 24.66
N TYR A 109 10.73 -4.95 24.00
CA TYR A 109 10.38 -6.36 23.84
C TYR A 109 11.57 -7.27 24.22
N PRO A 110 11.93 -7.34 25.52
CA PRO A 110 13.19 -7.94 25.96
C PRO A 110 13.38 -9.40 25.51
N ALA A 111 12.30 -10.19 25.47
CA ALA A 111 12.34 -11.60 25.09
C ALA A 111 12.79 -11.85 23.63
N HIS A 112 12.62 -10.85 22.75
CA HIS A 112 12.94 -10.95 21.32
C HIS A 112 13.81 -9.78 20.84
N ALA A 113 14.48 -9.07 21.74
CA ALA A 113 15.11 -7.78 21.43
C ALA A 113 16.14 -7.88 20.29
N MET A 114 17.05 -8.84 20.35
CA MET A 114 18.10 -8.99 19.34
C MET A 114 17.53 -9.31 17.95
N GLU A 115 16.52 -10.19 17.89
CA GLU A 115 15.88 -10.54 16.63
C GLU A 115 15.05 -9.37 16.08
N LEU A 116 14.27 -8.70 16.93
CA LEU A 116 13.44 -7.57 16.55
C LEU A 116 14.26 -6.39 16.01
N GLU A 117 15.44 -6.13 16.57
CA GLU A 117 16.37 -5.10 16.07
C GLU A 117 16.69 -5.32 14.58
N TRP A 118 17.11 -6.55 14.22
CA TRP A 118 17.49 -6.88 12.86
C TRP A 118 16.29 -6.94 11.91
N LEU A 119 15.15 -7.44 12.38
CA LEU A 119 13.91 -7.45 11.60
C LEU A 119 13.44 -6.03 11.28
N VAL A 120 13.49 -5.10 12.25
CA VAL A 120 13.14 -3.69 12.05
C VAL A 120 14.09 -3.02 11.05
N ARG A 121 15.40 -3.25 11.17
CA ARG A 121 16.40 -2.75 10.21
C ARG A 121 16.18 -3.28 8.80
N ALA A 122 15.95 -4.59 8.67
CA ALA A 122 15.66 -5.23 7.40
C ALA A 122 14.38 -4.65 6.78
N MET A 123 13.33 -4.48 7.60
CA MET A 123 12.06 -3.92 7.14
C MET A 123 12.15 -2.44 6.79
N ALA A 124 13.12 -1.68 7.30
CA ALA A 124 13.37 -0.31 6.86
C ALA A 124 13.76 -0.24 5.37
N LEU A 125 14.46 -1.27 4.83
CA LEU A 125 14.82 -1.34 3.41
C LEU A 125 13.58 -1.37 2.50
N ASN A 126 12.45 -1.90 2.99
CA ASN A 126 11.19 -1.88 2.26
C ASN A 126 10.69 -0.45 2.02
N LEU A 127 10.91 0.48 2.96
CA LEU A 127 10.56 1.89 2.78
C LEU A 127 11.35 2.50 1.62
N TYR A 128 12.65 2.22 1.60
CA TYR A 128 13.54 2.66 0.53
C TYR A 128 13.12 2.11 -0.84
N LEU A 129 12.86 0.80 -0.95
CA LEU A 129 12.35 0.20 -2.19
C LEU A 129 11.00 0.81 -2.63
N GLY A 130 10.18 1.22 -1.67
CA GLY A 130 8.90 1.89 -1.92
C GLY A 130 9.00 3.21 -2.67
N THR A 131 10.05 4.01 -2.46
CA THR A 131 10.23 5.28 -3.17
C THR A 131 10.74 5.09 -4.60
N TRP A 132 11.50 4.02 -4.87
CA TRP A 132 11.93 3.66 -6.23
C TRP A 132 10.76 3.34 -7.16
N ARG A 133 9.72 2.69 -6.65
CA ARG A 133 8.51 2.41 -7.44
C ARG A 133 7.55 3.59 -7.57
N SER A 134 7.66 4.60 -6.71
CA SER A 134 6.67 5.67 -6.57
C SER A 134 6.43 6.44 -7.88
N ILE A 135 7.48 6.93 -8.53
CA ILE A 135 7.36 7.74 -9.76
C ILE A 135 6.70 6.95 -10.89
N SER A 136 7.12 5.71 -11.11
CA SER A 136 6.54 4.83 -12.13
C SER A 136 5.05 4.57 -11.85
N ALA A 137 4.68 4.38 -10.57
CA ALA A 137 3.29 4.23 -10.17
C ALA A 137 2.48 5.50 -10.43
N ILE A 138 3.01 6.67 -10.04
CA ILE A 138 2.37 7.97 -10.25
C ILE A 138 2.10 8.21 -11.75
N SER A 139 3.07 7.93 -12.62
CA SER A 139 2.88 8.05 -14.07
C SER A 139 1.76 7.14 -14.57
N LEU A 140 1.74 5.87 -14.14
CA LEU A 140 0.66 4.95 -14.51
C LEU A 140 -0.72 5.39 -13.99
N GLU A 141 -0.80 5.91 -12.76
CA GLU A 141 -2.05 6.41 -12.18
C GLU A 141 -2.57 7.66 -12.91
N ARG A 142 -1.69 8.61 -13.24
CA ARG A 142 -2.05 9.81 -14.02
C ARG A 142 -2.52 9.47 -15.43
N GLU A 143 -1.91 8.46 -16.05
CA GLU A 143 -2.31 7.95 -17.36
C GLU A 143 -3.52 6.99 -17.28
N LEU A 144 -4.10 6.79 -16.09
CA LEU A 144 -5.23 5.89 -15.82
C LEU A 144 -4.98 4.43 -16.24
N ARG A 145 -3.72 4.00 -16.30
CA ARG A 145 -3.30 2.64 -16.67
C ARG A 145 -3.30 1.69 -15.48
N TYR A 146 -4.44 1.62 -14.77
CA TYR A 146 -4.60 0.80 -13.57
C TYR A 146 -4.50 -0.70 -13.85
N GLU A 147 -4.73 -1.15 -15.08
CA GLU A 147 -4.55 -2.54 -15.50
C GLU A 147 -3.11 -3.02 -15.33
N LYS A 148 -2.13 -2.15 -15.62
CA LYS A 148 -0.70 -2.46 -15.45
C LYS A 148 -0.33 -2.59 -13.98
N LEU A 149 -0.80 -1.65 -13.15
CA LEU A 149 -0.61 -1.69 -11.68
C LEU A 149 -1.23 -2.96 -11.09
N ALA A 150 -2.45 -3.30 -11.52
CA ALA A 150 -3.13 -4.51 -11.10
C ALA A 150 -2.34 -5.78 -11.42
N VAL A 151 -1.76 -5.91 -12.61
CA VAL A 151 -0.94 -7.08 -12.96
C VAL A 151 0.28 -7.17 -12.04
N ILE A 152 0.96 -6.05 -11.79
CA ILE A 152 2.14 -6.00 -10.91
C ILE A 152 1.75 -6.43 -9.48
N GLU A 153 0.64 -5.93 -8.94
CA GLU A 153 0.13 -6.31 -7.61
C GLU A 153 -0.18 -7.82 -7.49
N VAL A 154 -0.65 -8.47 -8.57
CA VAL A 154 -0.85 -9.93 -8.59
C VAL A 154 0.49 -10.62 -8.39
N VAL A 155 1.47 -10.25 -9.22
CA VAL A 155 2.79 -10.87 -9.20
C VAL A 155 3.48 -10.63 -7.85
N GLU A 156 3.37 -9.41 -7.31
CA GLU A 156 3.81 -9.06 -5.96
C GLU A 156 3.14 -9.98 -4.91
N SER A 157 1.82 -10.13 -4.94
CA SER A 157 1.07 -10.94 -3.97
C SER A 157 1.45 -12.42 -4.04
N LEU A 158 1.56 -12.98 -5.25
CA LEU A 158 1.99 -14.36 -5.46
C LEU A 158 3.44 -14.56 -5.01
N SER A 159 4.34 -13.63 -5.36
CA SER A 159 5.75 -13.72 -4.94
C SER A 159 5.90 -13.70 -3.42
N TYR A 160 5.12 -12.87 -2.73
CA TYR A 160 5.11 -12.83 -1.27
C TYR A 160 4.67 -14.18 -0.71
N GLN A 161 3.53 -14.68 -1.18
CA GLN A 161 2.93 -15.88 -0.62
C GLN A 161 3.78 -17.14 -0.90
N ILE A 162 4.37 -17.25 -2.09
CA ILE A 162 5.29 -18.33 -2.45
C ILE A 162 6.56 -18.24 -1.60
N THR A 163 7.21 -17.07 -1.54
CA THR A 163 8.46 -16.88 -0.79
C THR A 163 8.26 -17.15 0.69
N ALA A 164 7.18 -16.64 1.28
CA ALA A 164 6.86 -16.85 2.69
C ALA A 164 6.69 -18.34 2.99
N VAL A 165 5.90 -19.06 2.20
CA VAL A 165 5.65 -20.50 2.42
C VAL A 165 6.91 -21.32 2.24
N VAL A 166 7.66 -21.09 1.16
CA VAL A 166 8.90 -21.84 0.87
C VAL A 166 9.92 -21.64 1.99
N LEU A 167 10.19 -20.39 2.38
CA LEU A 167 11.16 -20.12 3.43
C LEU A 167 10.69 -20.59 4.81
N ALA A 168 9.40 -20.49 5.13
CA ALA A 168 8.87 -21.02 6.38
C ALA A 168 9.05 -22.54 6.46
N VAL A 169 8.73 -23.28 5.38
CA VAL A 169 8.92 -24.74 5.32
C VAL A 169 10.40 -25.13 5.40
N MET A 170 11.30 -24.28 4.92
CA MET A 170 12.75 -24.45 5.07
C MET A 170 13.27 -24.10 6.48
N GLY A 171 12.41 -23.67 7.41
CA GLY A 171 12.78 -23.39 8.79
C GLY A 171 13.33 -21.99 9.04
N PHE A 172 13.04 -21.00 8.18
CA PHE A 172 13.46 -19.60 8.38
C PHE A 172 12.57 -18.81 9.36
N GLU A 173 11.59 -19.43 10.01
CA GLU A 173 10.77 -18.81 11.06
C GLU A 173 10.22 -17.43 10.65
N VAL A 174 10.27 -16.42 11.52
CA VAL A 174 9.83 -15.04 11.23
C VAL A 174 10.54 -14.40 10.02
N TRP A 175 11.79 -14.79 9.73
CA TRP A 175 12.54 -14.27 8.58
C TRP A 175 11.90 -14.67 7.25
N SER A 176 11.13 -15.76 7.20
CA SER A 176 10.35 -16.12 6.02
C SER A 176 9.39 -15.00 5.59
N LEU A 177 8.73 -14.35 6.55
CA LEU A 177 7.77 -13.28 6.32
C LEU A 177 8.46 -11.98 5.92
N VAL A 178 9.57 -11.62 6.60
CA VAL A 178 10.36 -10.42 6.28
C VAL A 178 11.00 -10.53 4.90
N ALA A 179 11.65 -11.66 4.59
CA ALA A 179 12.22 -11.92 3.27
C ALA A 179 11.16 -11.89 2.18
N ALA A 180 9.97 -12.46 2.43
CA ALA A 180 8.86 -12.37 1.49
C ALA A 180 8.42 -10.93 1.21
N VAL A 181 8.38 -10.04 2.21
CA VAL A 181 8.08 -8.60 1.98
C VAL A 181 9.16 -7.97 1.11
N LEU A 182 10.43 -8.23 1.38
CA LEU A 182 11.55 -7.66 0.63
C LEU A 182 11.59 -8.16 -0.82
N VAL A 183 11.40 -9.46 -1.04
CA VAL A 183 11.31 -10.06 -2.38
C VAL A 183 10.14 -9.47 -3.15
N ARG A 184 8.96 -9.37 -2.53
CA ARG A 184 7.78 -8.72 -3.13
C ARG A 184 8.11 -7.30 -3.58
N SER A 185 8.68 -6.50 -2.69
CA SER A 185 8.93 -5.09 -2.97
C SER A 185 10.02 -4.90 -4.01
N LEU A 186 11.08 -5.71 -3.99
CA LEU A 186 12.12 -5.69 -5.02
C LEU A 186 11.54 -6.07 -6.39
N LEU A 187 10.79 -7.18 -6.46
CA LEU A 187 10.16 -7.64 -7.69
C LEU A 187 9.19 -6.60 -8.23
N GLY A 188 8.34 -6.04 -7.37
CA GLY A 188 7.42 -4.97 -7.69
C GLY A 188 8.10 -3.75 -8.28
N THR A 189 9.17 -3.29 -7.64
CA THR A 189 10.00 -2.17 -8.12
C THR A 189 10.64 -2.47 -9.48
N VAL A 190 11.17 -3.67 -9.69
CA VAL A 190 11.74 -4.06 -10.99
C VAL A 190 10.65 -4.06 -12.07
N LEU A 191 9.51 -4.71 -11.81
CA LEU A 191 8.43 -4.85 -12.79
C LEU A 191 7.83 -3.50 -13.17
N ILE A 192 7.54 -2.65 -12.19
CA ILE A 192 6.93 -1.34 -12.48
C ILE A 192 7.88 -0.43 -13.25
N PHE A 193 9.19 -0.50 -12.95
CA PHE A 193 10.19 0.27 -13.68
C PHE A 193 10.36 -0.22 -15.12
N ARG A 194 10.17 -1.52 -15.39
CA ARG A 194 10.12 -2.05 -16.76
C ARG A 194 8.87 -1.63 -17.51
N VAL A 195 7.73 -1.52 -16.81
CA VAL A 195 6.42 -1.22 -17.41
C VAL A 195 6.23 0.28 -17.68
N ALA A 196 6.79 1.13 -16.82
CA ALA A 196 6.76 2.59 -16.93
C ALA A 196 8.17 3.15 -16.63
N PRO A 197 9.13 2.97 -17.57
CA PRO A 197 10.48 3.47 -17.39
C PRO A 197 10.49 5.00 -17.39
N TRP A 198 11.36 5.58 -16.58
CA TRP A 198 11.59 7.01 -16.53
C TRP A 198 13.08 7.29 -16.26
N LYS A 199 13.53 8.50 -16.59
CA LYS A 199 14.95 8.88 -16.43
C LYS A 199 15.24 9.26 -15.00
N VAL A 200 15.74 8.29 -14.22
CA VAL A 200 16.19 8.51 -12.85
C VAL A 200 17.38 9.47 -12.84
N ARG A 201 17.17 10.66 -12.27
CA ARG A 201 18.22 11.63 -11.96
C ARG A 201 17.86 12.34 -10.67
N LEU A 202 18.89 12.64 -9.88
CA LEU A 202 18.75 13.52 -8.73
C LEU A 202 18.81 14.96 -9.23
N VAL A 203 17.72 15.69 -9.00
CA VAL A 203 17.57 17.07 -9.45
C VAL A 203 16.94 17.87 -8.33
N TYR A 204 17.51 19.05 -8.08
CA TYR A 204 16.96 20.03 -7.16
C TYR A 204 16.44 21.23 -7.94
N ASP A 205 15.21 21.62 -7.65
CA ASP A 205 14.57 22.80 -8.19
C ASP A 205 13.75 23.48 -7.08
N PRO A 206 14.18 24.65 -6.56
CA PRO A 206 13.57 25.24 -5.37
C PRO A 206 12.10 25.62 -5.60
N HIS A 207 11.77 26.07 -6.81
CA HIS A 207 10.40 26.43 -7.17
C HIS A 207 9.48 25.21 -7.13
N THR A 208 9.83 24.14 -7.86
CA THR A 208 9.07 22.89 -7.88
C THR A 208 9.00 22.23 -6.50
N THR A 209 10.11 22.28 -5.74
CA THR A 209 10.17 21.78 -4.35
C THR A 209 9.14 22.48 -3.47
N LEU A 210 9.10 23.81 -3.50
CA LEU A 210 8.16 24.59 -2.69
C LEU A 210 6.70 24.33 -3.08
N GLU A 211 6.41 24.21 -4.38
CA GLU A 211 5.07 23.87 -4.86
C GLU A 211 4.63 22.49 -4.37
N LEU A 212 5.49 21.48 -4.47
CA LEU A 212 5.20 20.13 -4.00
C LEU A 212 4.99 20.10 -2.49
N LEU A 213 5.80 20.82 -1.70
CA LEU A 213 5.65 20.90 -0.24
C LEU A 213 4.38 21.63 0.19
N ARG A 214 4.02 22.73 -0.49
CA ARG A 214 2.79 23.49 -0.20
C ARG A 214 1.54 22.63 -0.30
N PHE A 215 1.52 21.65 -1.20
CA PHE A 215 0.45 20.66 -1.30
C PHE A 215 0.67 19.46 -0.37
N GLY A 216 1.89 18.91 -0.37
CA GLY A 216 2.24 17.66 0.30
C GLY A 216 2.13 17.74 1.82
N ILE A 217 2.57 18.84 2.43
CA ILE A 217 2.56 19.00 3.90
C ILE A 217 1.13 18.96 4.47
N PRO A 218 0.18 19.80 4.03
CA PRO A 218 -1.19 19.73 4.54
C PRO A 218 -1.84 18.35 4.33
N PHE A 219 -1.60 17.74 3.16
CA PHE A 219 -2.10 16.40 2.86
C PHE A 219 -1.52 15.34 3.81
N GLN A 220 -0.22 15.42 4.08
CA GLN A 220 0.47 14.52 4.98
C GLN A 220 0.01 14.70 6.42
N VAL A 221 -0.17 15.94 6.89
CA VAL A 221 -0.73 16.24 8.21
C VAL A 221 -2.13 15.65 8.34
N HIS A 222 -2.99 15.85 7.33
CA HIS A 222 -4.33 15.27 7.32
C HIS A 222 -4.29 13.73 7.43
N ARG A 223 -3.37 13.08 6.71
CA ARG A 223 -3.15 11.62 6.81
C ARG A 223 -2.68 11.18 8.19
N ILE A 224 -1.75 11.91 8.80
CA ILE A 224 -1.24 11.58 10.14
C ILE A 224 -2.36 11.73 11.16
N VAL A 225 -3.09 12.84 11.16
CA VAL A 225 -4.25 13.07 12.04
C VAL A 225 -5.29 11.97 11.86
N GLY A 226 -5.58 11.57 10.61
CA GLY A 226 -6.49 10.47 10.32
C GLY A 226 -6.02 9.12 10.86
N ASN A 227 -4.72 8.84 10.86
CA ASN A 227 -4.16 7.61 11.43
C ASN A 227 -4.16 7.63 12.96
N VAL A 228 -3.77 8.75 13.58
CA VAL A 228 -3.82 8.93 15.04
C VAL A 228 -5.24 8.69 15.53
N ARG A 229 -6.26 9.24 14.85
CA ARG A 229 -7.68 8.98 15.18
C ARG A 229 -8.01 7.48 15.20
N ASN A 230 -7.44 6.70 14.28
CA ASN A 230 -7.69 5.25 14.23
C ASN A 230 -7.00 4.49 15.37
N TRP A 231 -5.98 5.06 16.01
CA TRP A 231 -5.33 4.49 17.19
C TRP A 231 -6.00 4.92 18.49
N VAL A 232 -6.59 6.12 18.54
CA VAL A 232 -7.28 6.63 19.74
C VAL A 232 -8.43 5.71 20.16
N THR A 233 -9.30 5.29 19.22
CA THR A 233 -10.48 4.48 19.58
C THR A 233 -10.10 3.12 20.19
N PRO A 234 -9.23 2.29 19.58
CA PRO A 234 -8.78 1.04 20.20
C PRO A 234 -8.08 1.26 21.55
N THR A 235 -7.25 2.30 21.68
CA THR A 235 -6.55 2.59 22.94
C THR A 235 -7.51 2.95 24.07
N LEU A 236 -8.52 3.78 23.80
CA LEU A 236 -9.54 4.12 24.81
C LEU A 236 -10.39 2.91 25.19
N VAL A 237 -10.77 2.07 24.23
CA VAL A 237 -11.50 0.83 24.50
C VAL A 237 -10.64 -0.13 25.33
N ALA A 238 -9.34 -0.22 25.05
CA ALA A 238 -8.40 -1.00 25.84
C ALA A 238 -8.35 -0.54 27.31
N SER A 239 -8.26 0.77 27.53
CA SER A 239 -8.15 1.34 28.88
C SER A 239 -9.45 1.34 29.68
N LEU A 240 -10.61 1.47 29.02
CA LEU A 240 -11.91 1.64 29.68
C LEU A 240 -12.67 0.32 29.84
N ILE A 241 -12.56 -0.59 28.87
CA ILE A 241 -13.37 -1.81 28.80
C ILE A 241 -12.49 -3.07 28.91
N GLY A 242 -11.28 -3.02 28.35
CA GLY A 242 -10.32 -4.12 28.40
C GLY A 242 -10.01 -4.73 27.03
N ALA A 243 -9.06 -5.66 27.02
CA ALA A 243 -8.48 -6.21 25.79
C ALA A 243 -9.47 -7.01 24.93
N ASP A 244 -10.43 -7.72 25.54
CA ASP A 244 -11.42 -8.52 24.81
C ASP A 244 -12.31 -7.65 23.91
N ALA A 245 -12.73 -6.48 24.41
CA ALA A 245 -13.51 -5.51 23.66
C ALA A 245 -12.72 -4.91 22.48
N VAL A 246 -11.41 -4.70 22.65
CA VAL A 246 -10.53 -4.31 21.54
C VAL A 246 -10.47 -5.42 20.49
N GLY A 247 -10.39 -6.68 20.92
CA GLY A 247 -10.45 -7.84 20.03
C GLY A 247 -11.71 -7.84 19.16
N PHE A 248 -12.89 -7.67 19.77
CA PHE A 248 -14.16 -7.56 19.03
C PHE A 248 -14.18 -6.34 18.11
N LEU A 249 -13.71 -5.18 18.57
CA LEU A 249 -13.65 -3.96 17.77
C LEU A 249 -12.75 -4.12 16.53
N MET A 250 -11.56 -4.71 16.72
CA MET A 250 -10.62 -4.96 15.63
C MET A 250 -11.15 -6.01 14.65
N TRP A 251 -11.77 -7.08 15.16
CA TRP A 251 -12.40 -8.09 14.32
C TRP A 251 -13.54 -7.50 13.48
N ALA A 252 -14.43 -6.72 14.10
CA ALA A 252 -15.51 -6.03 13.41
C ALA A 252 -14.98 -5.03 12.37
N SER A 253 -13.97 -4.24 12.73
CA SER A 253 -13.34 -3.26 11.84
C SER A 253 -12.63 -3.93 10.65
N SER A 254 -11.95 -5.05 10.87
CA SER A 254 -11.25 -5.81 9.82
C SER A 254 -12.24 -6.42 8.83
N ASN A 255 -13.28 -7.09 9.34
CA ASN A 255 -14.27 -7.74 8.48
C ASN A 255 -15.22 -6.74 7.82
N GLY A 256 -15.60 -5.66 8.51
CA GLY A 256 -16.45 -4.60 7.95
C GLY A 256 -15.80 -3.80 6.81
N ARG A 257 -14.47 -3.76 6.73
CA ARG A 257 -13.75 -3.14 5.60
C ARG A 257 -13.75 -4.00 4.33
N LYS A 258 -13.89 -5.33 4.43
CA LYS A 258 -13.81 -6.23 3.26
C LYS A 258 -14.92 -5.96 2.24
N PRO A 259 -16.22 -5.84 2.61
CA PRO A 259 -17.27 -5.46 1.66
C PRO A 259 -17.05 -4.07 1.06
N ARG A 260 -16.57 -3.12 1.87
CA ARG A 260 -16.28 -1.75 1.41
C ARG A 260 -15.23 -1.72 0.30
N ASN A 261 -14.21 -2.57 0.37
CA ASN A 261 -13.17 -2.63 -0.65
C ASN A 261 -13.72 -3.14 -2.01
N ILE A 262 -14.68 -4.07 -1.98
CA ILE A 262 -15.38 -4.53 -3.18
C ILE A 262 -16.16 -3.36 -3.81
N ILE A 263 -16.91 -2.60 -2.99
CA ILE A 263 -17.66 -1.43 -3.44
C ILE A 263 -16.72 -0.36 -4.02
N GLN A 264 -15.58 -0.07 -3.37
CA GLN A 264 -14.61 0.90 -3.87
C GLN A 264 -14.02 0.50 -5.23
N ASN A 265 -13.80 -0.78 -5.48
CA ASN A 265 -13.36 -1.27 -6.80
C ASN A 265 -14.44 -1.08 -7.86
N VAL A 266 -15.72 -1.31 -7.52
CA VAL A 266 -16.84 -1.01 -8.42
C VAL A 266 -16.92 0.48 -8.72
N VAL A 267 -16.83 1.35 -7.71
CA VAL A 267 -16.81 2.81 -7.89
C VAL A 267 -15.65 3.24 -8.80
N ARG A 268 -14.46 2.67 -8.64
CA ARG A 268 -13.27 3.00 -9.46
C ARG A 268 -13.45 2.65 -10.94
N VAL A 269 -14.26 1.64 -11.25
CA VAL A 269 -14.59 1.22 -12.63
C VAL A 269 -15.81 1.97 -13.18
N SER A 270 -16.77 2.35 -12.33
CA SER A 270 -17.97 3.07 -12.73
C SER A 270 -17.73 4.57 -12.94
N LEU A 271 -16.77 5.17 -12.22
CA LEU A 271 -16.47 6.59 -12.28
C LEU A 271 -16.12 7.08 -13.71
N PRO A 272 -15.25 6.40 -14.49
CA PRO A 272 -14.98 6.78 -15.88
C PRO A 272 -16.20 6.64 -16.80
N HIS A 273 -17.14 5.74 -16.48
CA HIS A 273 -18.38 5.61 -17.23
C HIS A 273 -19.27 6.83 -16.98
N PHE A 274 -19.47 7.22 -15.72
CA PHE A 274 -20.26 8.39 -15.33
C PHE A 274 -19.68 9.70 -15.86
N SER A 275 -18.35 9.89 -15.82
CA SER A 275 -17.72 11.10 -16.38
C SER A 275 -17.92 11.28 -17.88
N ARG A 276 -18.14 10.19 -18.63
CA ARG A 276 -18.39 10.24 -20.09
C ARG A 276 -19.84 10.50 -20.46
N ILE A 277 -20.77 10.27 -19.54
CA ILE A 277 -22.21 10.50 -19.72
C ILE A 277 -22.71 11.68 -18.87
N GLN A 278 -21.81 12.44 -18.24
CA GLN A 278 -22.17 13.50 -17.28
C GLN A 278 -23.08 14.57 -17.91
N ASP A 279 -22.95 14.77 -19.23
CA ASP A 279 -23.72 15.76 -20.00
C ASP A 279 -25.09 15.21 -20.46
N ARG A 280 -25.39 13.93 -20.18
CA ARG A 280 -26.65 13.23 -20.53
C ARG A 280 -27.42 12.83 -19.26
N SER A 281 -28.13 13.79 -18.67
CA SER A 281 -28.77 13.63 -17.36
C SER A 281 -29.78 12.48 -17.27
N GLU A 282 -30.47 12.14 -18.38
CA GLU A 282 -31.42 11.02 -18.44
C GLU A 282 -30.72 9.66 -18.37
N GLU A 283 -29.63 9.47 -19.12
CA GLU A 283 -28.83 8.22 -19.09
C GLU A 283 -28.17 8.00 -17.72
N VAL A 284 -27.68 9.07 -17.08
CA VAL A 284 -27.14 9.02 -15.71
C VAL A 284 -28.20 8.56 -14.72
N THR A 285 -29.40 9.13 -14.81
CA THR A 285 -30.52 8.80 -13.91
C THR A 285 -30.97 7.35 -14.08
N GLN A 286 -31.01 6.85 -15.31
CA GLN A 286 -31.40 5.48 -15.61
C GLN A 286 -30.36 4.46 -15.12
N ILE A 287 -29.07 4.77 -15.26
CA ILE A 287 -27.98 3.93 -14.76
C ILE A 287 -27.95 3.93 -13.23
N LEU A 288 -28.13 5.09 -12.58
CA LEU A 288 -28.20 5.17 -11.10
C LEU A 288 -29.35 4.31 -10.53
N ARG A 289 -30.52 4.30 -11.17
CA ARG A 289 -31.63 3.42 -10.76
C ARG A 289 -31.30 1.92 -10.88
N GLN A 290 -30.46 1.53 -11.84
CA GLN A 290 -30.00 0.14 -11.99
C GLN A 290 -28.92 -0.27 -10.98
N TYR A 291 -28.21 0.68 -10.36
CA TYR A 291 -27.19 0.41 -9.34
C TYR A 291 -27.72 0.47 -7.90
N VAL A 292 -28.87 1.13 -7.67
CA VAL A 292 -29.47 1.33 -6.33
C VAL A 292 -30.53 0.28 -5.97
N LEU A 293 -31.04 -0.47 -6.97
CA LEU A 293 -31.96 -1.61 -6.79
C LEU A 293 -31.21 -2.94 -6.95
#